data_AF-A0A6H2NFV0-F1
#
_entry.id   AF-A0A6H2NFV0-F1
#
_cell.length_a   1.000
_cell.length_b   1.000
_cell.length_c   1.000
_cell.angle_alpha   90.00
_cell.angle_beta   90.00
_cell.angle_gamma   90.00
#
_symmetry.space_group_name_H-M   'P 1'
#
loop_
_entity.id
_entity.type
_entity.pdbx_description
1 polymer ?
#
loop_
_entity_poly.entity_id
_entity_poly.type
_entity_poly.pdbx_seq_one_letter_code
_entity_poly.pdbx_strand_id
1 'polypeptide(L)'
;MGTLAAQQITIPATEADSQRLLAQTKEVYWLDQQGQGLPFGGIRDIGDSLLRAQRQGLLGGDQLLAVASTLNGARQLRRTIDSQSPEDLPVLQALVANLRTYPELEQNIHHCIDDRGDVTDRASPRLAILRNQLKTTRQDLQQRLQRIMQRQAGALQEPLITQRGDRFVLPVKAPQKEAIPGIVHDASASGATLYIEPQAVVNLGNSLRQLQQQEKAEAEVILRQLTEQVAAVAEDLEDLLAVVTGLDLASARARYSLWLEANPPRFTTADEAITLRHLRHPLLVWQQRHEQGPEVVPINVLMS
;
A
#
# COMPACT_ATOMS: atom_id res chain seq x y z
N MET A 1 -10.35 4.15 -4.65
CA MET A 1 -11.50 4.65 -3.87
C MET A 1 -12.26 5.76 -4.58
N GLY A 2 -11.69 6.97 -4.78
CA GLY A 2 -12.42 8.10 -5.36
C GLY A 2 -13.11 7.85 -6.69
N THR A 3 -12.46 7.17 -7.64
CA THR A 3 -13.08 6.81 -8.93
C THR A 3 -14.28 5.88 -8.76
N LEU A 4 -14.17 4.87 -7.87
CA LEU A 4 -15.27 3.96 -7.58
C LEU A 4 -16.43 4.70 -6.90
N ALA A 5 -16.12 5.56 -5.93
CA ALA A 5 -17.10 6.40 -5.27
C ALA A 5 -17.79 7.34 -6.28
N ALA A 6 -17.04 7.91 -7.23
CA ALA A 6 -17.57 8.77 -8.27
C ALA A 6 -18.54 8.03 -9.21
N GLN A 7 -18.23 6.79 -9.57
CA GLN A 7 -19.10 5.93 -10.38
C GLN A 7 -20.39 5.52 -9.66
N GLN A 8 -20.38 5.54 -8.33
CA GLN A 8 -21.50 5.18 -7.47
C GLN A 8 -22.19 6.39 -6.83
N ILE A 9 -21.92 7.61 -7.31
CA ILE A 9 -22.57 8.82 -6.78
C ILE A 9 -24.09 8.67 -6.92
N THR A 10 -24.77 8.76 -5.80
CA THR A 10 -26.22 8.89 -5.74
C THR A 10 -26.61 10.36 -5.74
N ILE A 11 -27.69 10.70 -6.44
CA ILE A 11 -28.27 12.04 -6.39
C ILE A 11 -28.74 12.30 -4.95
N PRO A 12 -28.37 13.44 -4.32
CA PRO A 12 -28.81 13.77 -2.98
C PRO A 12 -30.34 13.80 -2.89
N ALA A 13 -30.90 13.15 -1.86
CA ALA A 13 -32.35 13.08 -1.66
C ALA A 13 -32.94 14.36 -1.07
N THR A 14 -32.11 15.22 -0.48
CA THR A 14 -32.54 16.44 0.20
C THR A 14 -31.82 17.67 -0.33
N GLU A 15 -32.48 18.83 -0.23
CA GLU A 15 -31.85 20.12 -0.51
C GLU A 15 -30.65 20.37 0.41
N ALA A 16 -30.77 20.04 1.69
CA ALA A 16 -29.71 20.22 2.68
C ALA A 16 -28.42 19.44 2.29
N ASP A 17 -28.55 18.20 1.82
CA ASP A 17 -27.41 17.43 1.32
C ASP A 17 -26.80 18.06 0.06
N SER A 18 -27.64 18.56 -0.84
CA SER A 18 -27.18 19.24 -2.06
C SER A 18 -26.41 20.52 -1.72
N GLN A 19 -26.90 21.31 -0.77
CA GLN A 19 -26.24 22.52 -0.28
C GLN A 19 -24.92 22.20 0.41
N ARG A 20 -24.86 21.15 1.23
CA ARG A 20 -23.62 20.69 1.88
C ARG A 20 -22.55 20.29 0.85
N LEU A 21 -22.92 19.49 -0.15
CA LEU A 21 -22.00 19.06 -1.21
C LEU A 21 -21.53 20.25 -2.07
N LEU A 22 -22.42 21.21 -2.34
CA LEU A 22 -22.09 22.44 -3.05
C LEU A 22 -21.12 23.30 -2.24
N ALA A 23 -21.32 23.43 -0.94
CA ALA A 23 -20.43 24.19 -0.06
C ALA A 23 -19.01 23.58 -0.04
N GLN A 24 -18.89 22.26 0.12
CA GLN A 24 -17.61 21.56 -0.01
C GLN A 24 -16.94 21.85 -1.35
N THR A 25 -17.69 21.80 -2.46
CA THR A 25 -17.15 22.08 -3.79
C THR A 25 -16.68 23.51 -3.94
N LYS A 26 -17.41 24.49 -3.39
CA LYS A 26 -17.03 25.91 -3.41
C LYS A 26 -15.72 26.16 -2.65
N GLU A 27 -15.59 25.57 -1.46
CA GLU A 27 -14.38 25.71 -0.63
C GLU A 27 -13.15 25.09 -1.30
N VAL A 28 -13.29 23.89 -1.89
CA VAL A 28 -12.19 23.28 -2.65
C VAL A 28 -11.88 24.05 -3.94
N TYR A 29 -12.89 24.57 -4.62
CA TYR A 29 -12.70 25.42 -5.80
C TYR A 29 -11.88 26.66 -5.46
N TRP A 30 -12.18 27.31 -4.33
CA TRP A 30 -11.42 28.45 -3.83
C TRP A 30 -9.97 28.06 -3.52
N LEU A 31 -9.73 26.94 -2.82
CA LEU A 31 -8.38 26.42 -2.53
C LEU A 31 -7.55 26.20 -3.80
N ASP A 32 -8.14 25.53 -4.81
CA ASP A 32 -7.46 25.26 -6.08
C ASP A 32 -7.14 26.57 -6.82
N GLN A 33 -7.99 27.61 -6.76
CA GLN A 33 -7.70 28.92 -7.34
C GLN A 33 -6.52 29.65 -6.67
N GLN A 34 -6.29 29.41 -5.37
CA GLN A 34 -5.13 29.94 -4.65
C GLN A 34 -3.85 29.14 -4.91
N GLY A 35 -3.90 28.08 -5.74
CA GLY A 35 -2.77 27.17 -5.96
C GLY A 35 -2.48 26.26 -4.77
N GLN A 36 -3.43 26.11 -3.85
CA GLN A 36 -3.30 25.36 -2.59
C GLN A 36 -4.17 24.09 -2.61
N GLY A 37 -4.19 23.41 -3.75
CA GLY A 37 -5.01 22.22 -3.93
C GLY A 37 -4.68 21.10 -2.95
N LEU A 38 -5.70 20.30 -2.63
CA LEU A 38 -5.59 19.21 -1.66
C LEU A 38 -4.64 18.10 -2.15
N PRO A 39 -3.63 17.70 -1.35
CA PRO A 39 -2.70 16.64 -1.73
C PRO A 39 -3.24 15.24 -1.41
N PHE A 40 -3.55 14.43 -2.43
CA PHE A 40 -4.02 13.05 -2.26
C PHE A 40 -2.91 11.98 -2.39
N GLY A 41 -1.64 12.41 -2.52
CA GLY A 41 -0.51 11.50 -2.70
C GLY A 41 -0.34 10.53 -1.53
N GLY A 42 -0.04 9.26 -1.83
CA GLY A 42 0.22 8.22 -0.82
C GLY A 42 -1.02 7.57 -0.20
N ILE A 43 -2.21 8.11 -0.44
CA ILE A 43 -3.47 7.55 0.03
C ILE A 43 -3.81 6.31 -0.79
N ARG A 44 -4.07 5.20 -0.11
CA ARG A 44 -4.40 3.91 -0.72
C ARG A 44 -5.73 3.39 -0.19
N ASP A 45 -6.34 2.49 -0.95
CA ASP A 45 -7.49 1.72 -0.46
C ASP A 45 -7.00 0.66 0.53
N ILE A 46 -7.38 0.82 1.80
CA ILE A 46 -7.00 -0.09 2.88
C ILE A 46 -8.22 -0.82 3.47
N GLY A 47 -9.42 -0.68 2.89
CA GLY A 47 -10.65 -1.25 3.45
C GLY A 47 -10.57 -2.75 3.72
N ASP A 48 -10.07 -3.53 2.75
CA ASP A 48 -9.88 -4.98 2.91
C ASP A 48 -8.84 -5.32 4.00
N SER A 49 -7.83 -4.48 4.18
CA SER A 49 -6.82 -4.65 5.24
C SER A 49 -7.43 -4.38 6.61
N LEU A 50 -8.27 -3.36 6.74
CA LEU A 50 -8.97 -3.05 8.00
C LEU A 50 -9.93 -4.19 8.39
N LEU A 51 -10.77 -4.63 7.44
CA LEU A 51 -11.69 -5.74 7.65
C LEU A 51 -10.95 -7.03 8.04
N ARG A 52 -9.81 -7.30 7.40
CA ARG A 52 -8.97 -8.45 7.75
C ARG A 52 -8.41 -8.32 9.17
N ALA A 53 -7.86 -7.17 9.52
CA ALA A 53 -7.26 -6.92 10.84
C ALA A 53 -8.29 -7.06 11.97
N GLN A 54 -9.49 -6.48 11.81
CA GLN A 54 -10.61 -6.63 12.75
C GLN A 54 -11.00 -8.09 12.98
N ARG A 55 -10.87 -8.94 11.95
CA ARG A 55 -11.13 -10.38 12.01
C ARG A 55 -9.92 -11.20 12.45
N GLN A 56 -8.93 -10.56 13.08
CA GLN A 56 -7.68 -11.16 13.56
C GLN A 56 -6.84 -11.81 12.44
N GLY A 57 -7.09 -11.44 11.19
CA GLY A 57 -6.31 -11.88 10.04
C GLY A 57 -5.00 -11.10 9.97
N LEU A 58 -3.90 -11.79 9.64
CA LEU A 58 -2.57 -11.19 9.58
C LEU A 58 -2.44 -10.23 8.37
N LEU A 59 -1.87 -9.05 8.62
CA LEU A 59 -1.45 -8.12 7.56
C LEU A 59 0.00 -8.37 7.16
N GLY A 60 0.26 -8.39 5.85
CA GLY A 60 1.61 -8.38 5.30
C GLY A 60 2.24 -6.98 5.34
N GLY A 61 3.56 -6.91 5.12
CA GLY A 61 4.28 -5.64 5.13
C GLY A 61 3.73 -4.61 4.13
N ASP A 62 3.40 -5.02 2.91
CA ASP A 62 2.80 -4.13 1.89
C ASP A 62 1.47 -3.50 2.36
N GLN A 63 0.66 -4.28 3.08
CA GLN A 63 -0.62 -3.82 3.61
C GLN A 63 -0.41 -2.83 4.75
N LEU A 64 0.55 -3.10 5.64
CA LEU A 64 0.93 -2.20 6.73
C LEU A 64 1.51 -0.88 6.19
N LEU A 65 2.38 -0.94 5.18
CA LEU A 65 2.89 0.27 4.51
C LEU A 65 1.78 1.08 3.85
N ALA A 66 0.77 0.43 3.26
CA ALA A 66 -0.39 1.12 2.72
C ALA A 66 -1.21 1.85 3.81
N VAL A 67 -1.31 1.27 5.00
CA VAL A 67 -1.93 1.94 6.17
C VAL A 67 -1.10 3.15 6.57
N ALA A 68 0.22 3.01 6.73
CA ALA A 68 1.12 4.10 7.07
C ALA A 68 1.09 5.25 6.05
N SER A 69 1.11 4.93 4.75
CA SER A 69 1.07 5.93 3.68
C SER A 69 -0.27 6.67 3.65
N THR A 70 -1.36 5.97 3.94
CA THR A 70 -2.72 6.56 4.01
C THR A 70 -2.88 7.48 5.21
N LEU A 71 -2.37 7.07 6.39
CA LEU A 71 -2.30 7.93 7.58
C LEU A 71 -1.50 9.21 7.32
N ASN A 72 -0.35 9.09 6.67
CA ASN A 72 0.47 10.25 6.30
C ASN A 72 -0.29 11.19 5.35
N GLY A 73 -0.85 10.66 4.26
CA GLY A 73 -1.60 11.43 3.27
C GLY A 73 -2.80 12.16 3.89
N ALA A 74 -3.58 11.49 4.73
CA ALA A 74 -4.70 12.10 5.45
C ALA A 74 -4.24 13.20 6.41
N ARG A 75 -3.09 13.04 7.07
CA ARG A 75 -2.50 14.10 7.90
C ARG A 75 -2.10 15.31 7.07
N GLN A 76 -1.57 15.12 5.87
CA GLN A 76 -1.22 16.25 5.00
C GLN A 76 -2.45 16.97 4.47
N LEU A 77 -3.49 16.23 4.06
CA LEU A 77 -4.79 16.83 3.72
C LEU A 77 -5.33 17.70 4.84
N ARG A 78 -5.37 17.16 6.06
CA ARG A 78 -5.80 17.90 7.25
C ARG A 78 -4.95 19.15 7.47
N ARG A 79 -3.62 19.05 7.38
CA ARG A 79 -2.73 20.22 7.54
C ARG A 79 -2.97 21.30 6.50
N THR A 80 -3.24 20.95 5.24
CA THR A 80 -3.56 21.93 4.18
C THR A 80 -4.87 22.68 4.46
N ILE A 81 -5.86 22.00 5.05
CA ILE A 81 -7.14 22.60 5.44
C ILE A 81 -6.97 23.46 6.70
N ASP A 82 -6.29 22.93 7.72
CA ASP A 82 -6.05 23.60 9.01
C ASP A 82 -5.11 24.82 8.87
N SER A 83 -4.34 24.93 7.78
CA SER A 83 -3.50 26.11 7.51
C SER A 83 -4.27 27.32 6.95
N GLN A 84 -5.55 27.16 6.59
CA GLN A 84 -6.40 28.25 6.10
C GLN A 84 -7.20 28.90 7.23
N SER A 85 -7.73 30.10 6.97
CA SER A 85 -8.66 30.74 7.89
C SER A 85 -9.94 29.89 8.04
N PRO A 86 -10.45 29.69 9.28
CA PRO A 86 -11.75 29.07 9.52
C PRO A 86 -12.93 29.76 8.81
N GLU A 87 -12.79 31.04 8.48
CA GLU A 87 -13.80 31.79 7.73
C GLU A 87 -13.83 31.41 6.25
N ASP A 88 -12.70 30.96 5.69
CA ASP A 88 -12.57 30.59 4.28
C ASP A 88 -13.04 29.15 4.02
N LEU A 89 -12.76 28.23 4.95
CA LEU A 89 -13.04 26.79 4.82
C LEU A 89 -13.88 26.18 5.97
N PRO A 90 -15.00 26.78 6.38
CA PRO A 90 -15.75 26.30 7.54
C PRO A 90 -16.27 24.86 7.36
N VAL A 91 -16.68 24.46 6.14
CA VAL A 91 -17.22 23.11 5.89
C VAL A 91 -16.12 22.06 5.82
N LEU A 92 -14.99 22.36 5.17
CA LEU A 92 -13.85 21.43 5.12
C LEU A 92 -13.20 21.27 6.49
N GLN A 93 -13.09 22.33 7.29
CA GLN A 93 -12.59 22.24 8.67
C GLN A 93 -13.50 21.37 9.54
N ALA A 94 -14.82 21.54 9.46
CA ALA A 94 -15.77 20.68 10.16
C ALA A 94 -15.63 19.22 9.72
N LEU A 95 -15.37 18.96 8.43
CA LEU A 95 -15.22 17.62 7.88
C LEU A 95 -13.96 16.90 8.41
N VAL A 96 -12.85 17.61 8.63
CA VAL A 96 -11.59 17.02 9.13
C VAL A 96 -11.39 17.14 10.64
N ALA A 97 -12.28 17.83 11.35
CA ALA A 97 -12.15 18.13 12.78
C ALA A 97 -11.88 16.88 13.64
N ASN A 98 -12.59 15.79 13.34
CA ASN A 98 -12.51 14.53 14.09
C ASN A 98 -11.50 13.52 13.52
N LEU A 99 -10.77 13.89 12.46
CA LEU A 99 -9.87 12.95 11.78
C LEU A 99 -8.65 12.66 12.65
N ARG A 100 -8.54 11.42 13.14
CA ARG A 100 -7.40 10.95 13.92
C ARG A 100 -6.28 10.46 13.01
N THR A 101 -5.05 10.93 13.23
CA THR A 101 -3.93 10.72 12.30
C THR A 101 -2.85 9.76 12.78
N TYR A 102 -2.98 9.16 13.96
CA TYR A 102 -2.13 8.09 14.50
C TYR A 102 -0.64 8.12 14.09
N PRO A 103 0.12 9.21 14.36
CA PRO A 103 1.53 9.33 13.97
C PRO A 103 2.42 8.25 14.59
N GLU A 104 2.08 7.80 15.79
CA GLU A 104 2.81 6.74 16.49
C GLU A 104 2.71 5.39 15.76
N LEU A 105 1.52 5.06 15.24
CA LEU A 105 1.29 3.84 14.45
C LEU A 105 2.07 3.90 13.13
N GLU A 106 2.00 5.03 12.42
CA GLU A 106 2.78 5.24 11.18
C GLU A 106 4.28 5.06 11.44
N GLN A 107 4.81 5.72 12.48
CA GLN A 107 6.22 5.63 12.84
C GLN A 107 6.62 4.21 13.22
N ASN A 108 5.78 3.49 13.97
CA ASN A 108 6.04 2.12 14.35
C ASN A 108 6.04 1.18 13.14
N ILE A 109 5.11 1.36 12.19
CA ILE A 109 5.11 0.60 10.93
C ILE A 109 6.39 0.85 10.16
N HIS A 110 6.81 2.11 9.96
CA HIS A 110 8.06 2.43 9.26
C HIS A 110 9.31 1.97 10.02
N HIS A 111 9.26 1.90 11.34
CA HIS A 111 10.33 1.31 12.13
C HIS A 111 10.45 -0.19 11.83
N CYS A 112 9.33 -0.91 11.85
CA CYS A 112 9.33 -2.36 11.74
C CYS A 112 9.38 -2.90 10.31
N ILE A 113 8.92 -2.14 9.32
CA ILE A 113 8.80 -2.57 7.91
C ILE A 113 9.61 -1.62 7.01
N ASP A 114 10.43 -2.17 6.12
CA ASP A 114 11.18 -1.39 5.14
C ASP A 114 10.35 -1.07 3.88
N ASP A 115 10.93 -0.32 2.94
CA ASP A 115 10.25 0.10 1.70
C ASP A 115 9.89 -1.06 0.76
N ARG A 116 10.42 -2.27 1.00
CA ARG A 116 10.11 -3.48 0.23
C ARG A 116 9.01 -4.33 0.87
N GLY A 117 8.51 -3.93 2.05
CA GLY A 117 7.54 -4.70 2.81
C GLY A 117 8.17 -5.78 3.69
N ASP A 118 9.50 -5.79 3.84
CA ASP A 118 10.20 -6.77 4.69
C ASP A 118 10.32 -6.25 6.13
N VAL A 119 10.24 -7.17 7.09
CA VAL A 119 10.47 -6.84 8.50
C VAL A 119 11.94 -6.48 8.72
N THR A 120 12.20 -5.35 9.36
CA THR A 120 13.55 -4.82 9.57
C THR A 120 14.26 -5.48 10.75
N ASP A 121 15.60 -5.48 10.75
CA ASP A 121 16.39 -5.96 11.89
C ASP A 121 16.13 -5.16 13.17
N ARG A 122 15.78 -3.87 13.04
CA ARG A 122 15.49 -2.98 14.17
C ARG A 122 14.14 -3.29 14.84
N ALA A 123 13.24 -3.99 14.16
CA ALA A 123 11.92 -4.32 14.66
C ALA A 123 11.95 -5.17 15.95
N SER A 124 12.97 -6.02 16.12
CA SER A 124 13.17 -6.81 17.34
C SER A 124 14.64 -7.17 17.53
N PRO A 125 15.21 -6.98 18.73
CA PRO A 125 16.56 -7.46 19.05
C PRO A 125 16.73 -8.97 18.80
N ARG A 126 15.67 -9.75 19.02
CA ARG A 126 15.69 -11.20 18.79
C ARG A 126 15.78 -11.52 17.29
N LEU A 127 15.07 -10.79 16.43
CA LEU A 127 15.14 -10.97 14.99
C LEU A 127 16.55 -10.65 14.48
N ALA A 128 17.17 -9.56 14.96
CA ALA A 128 18.53 -9.20 14.62
C ALA A 128 19.54 -10.32 15.01
N ILE A 129 19.39 -10.91 16.20
CA ILE A 129 20.22 -12.03 16.65
C ILE A 129 20.05 -13.25 15.71
N LEU A 130 18.80 -13.63 15.40
CA LEU A 130 18.52 -14.77 14.52
C LEU A 130 19.10 -14.57 13.12
N ARG A 131 18.95 -13.37 12.54
CA ARG A 131 19.52 -13.04 11.22
C ARG A 131 21.05 -13.04 11.22
N ASN A 132 21.68 -12.57 12.30
CA ASN A 132 23.13 -12.67 12.42
C ASN A 132 23.59 -14.14 12.52
N GLN A 133 22.89 -14.96 13.33
CA GLN A 133 23.17 -16.40 13.45
C GLN A 133 22.97 -17.14 12.11
N LEU A 134 21.96 -16.77 11.33
CA LEU A 134 21.76 -17.28 9.97
C LEU A 134 22.94 -16.95 9.07
N LYS A 135 23.38 -15.68 9.10
CA LYS A 135 24.50 -15.20 8.29
C LYS A 135 25.79 -15.95 8.63
N THR A 136 26.13 -16.06 9.91
CA THR A 136 27.35 -16.75 10.35
C THR A 136 27.30 -18.24 10.06
N THR A 137 26.18 -18.91 10.37
CA THR A 137 26.01 -20.35 10.10
C THR A 137 26.11 -20.65 8.60
N ARG A 138 25.54 -19.79 7.75
CA ARG A 138 25.63 -19.93 6.29
C ARG A 138 27.06 -19.74 5.79
N GLN A 139 27.78 -18.76 6.31
CA GLN A 139 29.18 -18.53 5.96
C GLN A 139 30.06 -19.72 6.35
N ASP A 140 29.90 -20.25 7.56
CA ASP A 140 30.63 -21.42 8.04
C ASP A 140 30.35 -22.67 7.18
N LEU A 141 29.09 -22.88 6.82
CA LEU A 141 28.68 -23.95 5.92
C LEU A 141 29.34 -23.82 4.56
N GLN A 142 29.30 -22.63 3.95
CA GLN A 142 29.92 -22.38 2.65
C GLN A 142 31.44 -22.56 2.69
N GLN A 143 32.12 -22.07 3.73
CA GLN A 143 33.57 -22.24 3.90
C GLN A 143 33.96 -23.72 4.06
N ARG A 144 33.15 -24.54 4.74
CA ARG A 144 33.38 -25.99 4.85
C ARG A 144 33.18 -26.68 3.50
N LEU A 145 32.10 -26.35 2.79
CA LEU A 145 31.85 -26.89 1.45
C LEU A 145 32.97 -26.50 0.47
N GLN A 146 33.45 -25.25 0.51
CA GLN A 146 34.54 -24.79 -0.34
C GLN A 146 35.84 -25.59 -0.10
N ARG A 147 36.16 -25.87 1.17
CA ARG A 147 37.33 -26.70 1.52
C ARG A 147 37.20 -28.13 1.03
N ILE A 148 36.00 -28.72 1.13
CA ILE A 148 35.73 -30.07 0.60
C ILE A 148 35.86 -30.07 -0.92
N MET A 149 35.27 -29.07 -1.57
CA MET A 149 35.28 -28.91 -3.02
C MET A 149 36.70 -28.79 -3.58
N GLN A 150 37.57 -28.02 -2.92
CA GLN A 150 38.98 -27.90 -3.30
C GLN A 150 39.77 -29.21 -3.10
N ARG A 151 39.55 -29.90 -1.98
CA ARG A 151 40.25 -31.17 -1.67
C ARG A 151 39.83 -32.32 -2.57
N GLN A 152 38.57 -32.35 -2.99
CA GLN A 152 37.96 -33.45 -3.73
C GLN A 152 37.57 -33.06 -5.17
N ALA A 153 38.27 -32.08 -5.76
CA ALA A 153 37.92 -31.54 -7.08
C ALA A 153 37.81 -32.61 -8.19
N GLY A 154 38.63 -33.66 -8.15
CA GLY A 154 38.58 -34.76 -9.12
C GLY A 154 37.30 -35.61 -9.06
N ALA A 155 36.68 -35.71 -7.89
CA ALA A 155 35.44 -36.45 -7.65
C ALA A 155 34.18 -35.69 -8.09
N LEU A 156 34.28 -34.37 -8.27
CA LEU A 156 33.16 -33.52 -8.64
C LEU A 156 32.90 -33.57 -10.16
N GLN A 157 31.63 -33.45 -10.52
CA GLN A 157 31.23 -33.20 -11.90
C GLN A 157 31.58 -31.76 -12.29
N GLU A 158 31.27 -30.80 -11.42
CA GLU A 158 31.59 -29.38 -11.55
C GLU A 158 32.01 -28.81 -10.20
N PRO A 159 33.02 -27.92 -10.13
CA PRO A 159 33.53 -27.36 -8.88
C PRO A 159 32.68 -26.19 -8.40
N LEU A 160 31.41 -26.45 -8.08
CA LEU A 160 30.48 -25.43 -7.58
C LEU A 160 29.59 -25.97 -6.46
N ILE A 161 29.16 -25.07 -5.57
CA ILE A 161 28.20 -25.35 -4.50
C ILE A 161 26.80 -25.09 -5.06
N THR A 162 25.96 -26.12 -5.10
CA THR A 162 24.56 -25.99 -5.52
C THR A 162 23.61 -26.09 -4.33
N GLN A 163 22.34 -25.80 -4.57
CA GLN A 163 21.27 -26.05 -3.63
C GLN A 163 20.23 -27.01 -4.26
N ARG A 164 19.84 -28.05 -3.52
CA ARG A 164 18.74 -28.96 -3.85
C ARG A 164 17.69 -28.87 -2.75
N GLY A 165 16.51 -28.36 -3.09
CA GLY A 165 15.53 -27.92 -2.10
C GLY A 165 16.11 -26.83 -1.21
N ASP A 166 16.22 -27.09 0.08
CA ASP A 166 16.82 -26.21 1.09
C ASP A 166 18.20 -26.70 1.58
N ARG A 167 18.80 -27.66 0.87
CA ARG A 167 20.09 -28.27 1.22
C ARG A 167 21.19 -27.84 0.28
N PHE A 168 22.32 -27.43 0.85
CA PHE A 168 23.54 -27.16 0.09
C PHE A 168 24.25 -28.47 -0.21
N VAL A 169 24.58 -28.68 -1.49
CA VAL A 169 25.09 -29.95 -1.99
C VAL A 169 26.18 -29.74 -3.02
N LEU A 170 27.04 -30.75 -3.16
CA LEU A 170 28.09 -30.82 -4.17
C LEU A 170 27.69 -31.82 -5.26
N PRO A 171 27.86 -31.49 -6.55
CA PRO A 171 27.61 -32.43 -7.64
C PRO A 171 28.79 -33.39 -7.80
N VAL A 172 28.63 -34.62 -7.33
CA VAL A 172 29.66 -35.68 -7.32
C VAL A 172 29.42 -36.64 -8.47
N LYS A 173 30.47 -37.06 -9.18
CA LYS A 173 30.38 -38.12 -10.19
C LYS A 173 29.92 -39.41 -9.51
N ALA A 174 28.90 -40.08 -10.07
CA ALA A 174 28.34 -41.29 -9.45
C ALA A 174 29.39 -42.38 -9.10
N PRO A 175 30.41 -42.65 -9.94
CA PRO A 175 31.48 -43.59 -9.60
C PRO A 175 32.37 -43.15 -8.42
N GLN A 176 32.40 -41.86 -8.11
CA GLN A 176 33.23 -41.25 -7.08
C GLN A 176 32.42 -40.88 -5.82
N LYS A 177 31.22 -41.43 -5.64
CA LYS A 177 30.32 -41.11 -4.51
C LYS A 177 30.98 -41.29 -3.14
N GLU A 178 31.91 -42.25 -3.01
CA GLU A 178 32.58 -42.57 -1.76
C GLU A 178 33.67 -41.56 -1.38
N ALA A 179 34.17 -40.78 -2.35
CA ALA A 179 35.18 -39.75 -2.11
C ALA A 179 34.65 -38.57 -1.24
N ILE A 180 33.33 -38.35 -1.25
CA ILE A 180 32.65 -37.33 -0.45
C ILE A 180 31.51 -38.03 0.32
N PRO A 181 31.79 -38.56 1.53
CA PRO A 181 30.75 -39.21 2.33
C PRO A 181 29.69 -38.19 2.75
N GLY A 182 28.42 -38.58 2.60
CA GLY A 182 27.29 -37.71 2.87
C GLY A 182 25.96 -38.29 2.45
N ILE A 183 24.94 -37.45 2.47
CA ILE A 183 23.56 -37.81 2.16
C ILE A 183 23.27 -37.41 0.71
N VAL A 184 22.79 -38.35 -0.10
CA VAL A 184 22.34 -38.07 -1.47
C VAL A 184 20.95 -37.44 -1.41
N HIS A 185 20.81 -36.21 -1.92
CA HIS A 185 19.53 -35.50 -1.95
C HIS A 185 18.83 -35.57 -3.31
N ASP A 186 19.60 -35.72 -4.38
CA ASP A 186 19.07 -35.75 -5.75
C ASP A 186 20.08 -36.42 -6.70
N ALA A 187 19.65 -36.79 -7.90
CA ALA A 187 20.49 -37.32 -8.96
C ALA A 187 20.14 -36.68 -10.32
N SER A 188 21.10 -36.60 -11.23
CA SER A 188 20.82 -36.17 -12.61
C SER A 188 19.91 -37.17 -13.31
N ALA A 189 19.20 -36.72 -14.35
CA ALA A 189 18.33 -37.59 -15.16
C ALA A 189 19.07 -38.80 -15.75
N SER A 190 20.36 -38.65 -16.09
CA SER A 190 21.23 -39.73 -16.56
C SER A 190 21.80 -40.62 -15.44
N GLY A 191 21.63 -40.26 -14.18
CA GLY A 191 22.24 -40.92 -13.02
C GLY A 191 23.75 -40.67 -12.88
N ALA A 192 24.38 -39.93 -13.79
CA ALA A 192 25.82 -39.72 -13.82
C ALA A 192 26.33 -38.78 -12.69
N THR A 193 25.47 -37.90 -12.17
CA THR A 193 25.81 -36.95 -11.12
C THR A 193 24.90 -37.16 -9.92
N LEU A 194 25.49 -37.30 -8.73
CA LEU A 194 24.80 -37.35 -7.45
C LEU A 194 24.98 -36.02 -6.72
N TYR A 195 23.90 -35.46 -6.21
CA TYR A 195 23.93 -34.23 -5.42
C TYR A 195 24.02 -34.59 -3.93
N ILE A 196 25.23 -34.49 -3.37
CA ILE A 196 25.54 -34.98 -2.02
C ILE A 196 25.68 -33.80 -1.05
N GLU A 197 24.98 -33.85 0.09
CA GLU A 197 25.26 -33.02 1.28
C GLU A 197 26.35 -33.74 2.10
N PRO A 198 27.59 -33.22 2.14
CA PRO A 198 28.67 -33.89 2.86
C PRO A 198 28.38 -33.99 4.36
N GLN A 199 28.75 -35.11 4.97
CA GLN A 199 28.50 -35.38 6.40
C GLN A 199 29.00 -34.24 7.32
N ALA A 200 30.10 -33.59 6.94
CA ALA A 200 30.74 -32.51 7.68
C ALA A 200 29.90 -31.21 7.80
N VAL A 201 28.84 -31.06 6.98
CA VAL A 201 27.95 -29.89 6.98
C VAL A 201 26.50 -30.20 7.32
N VAL A 202 26.11 -31.48 7.46
CA VAL A 202 24.73 -31.89 7.79
C VAL A 202 24.18 -31.17 9.03
N ASN A 203 24.98 -31.11 10.11
CA ASN A 203 24.57 -30.43 11.34
C ASN A 203 24.41 -28.91 11.17
N LEU A 204 25.26 -28.28 10.36
CA LEU A 204 25.12 -26.86 10.04
C LEU A 204 23.91 -26.60 9.16
N GLY A 205 23.63 -27.48 8.20
CA GLY A 205 22.42 -27.41 7.36
C GLY A 205 21.15 -27.52 8.19
N ASN A 206 21.10 -28.47 9.14
CA ASN A 206 19.99 -28.60 10.07
C ASN A 206 19.81 -27.36 10.96
N SER A 207 20.92 -26.82 11.50
CA SER A 207 20.90 -25.60 12.32
C SER A 207 20.43 -24.39 11.52
N LEU A 208 20.88 -24.25 10.27
CA LEU A 208 20.46 -23.19 9.36
C LEU A 208 18.94 -23.24 9.12
N ARG A 209 18.39 -24.42 8.84
CA ARG A 209 16.94 -24.61 8.65
C ARG A 209 16.15 -24.23 9.91
N GLN A 210 16.62 -24.66 11.09
CA GLN A 210 15.98 -24.33 12.36
C GLN A 210 15.98 -22.81 12.60
N LEU A 211 17.10 -22.14 12.36
CA LEU A 211 17.21 -20.69 12.46
C LEU A 211 16.30 -19.97 11.47
N GLN A 212 16.14 -20.48 10.24
CA GLN A 212 15.22 -19.89 9.25
C GLN A 212 13.76 -19.98 9.71
N GLN A 213 13.35 -21.11 10.29
CA GLN A 213 12.01 -21.24 10.85
C GLN A 213 11.79 -20.29 12.03
N GLN A 214 12.79 -20.14 12.90
CA GLN A 214 12.72 -19.22 14.04
C GLN A 214 12.66 -17.75 13.60
N GLU A 215 13.44 -17.37 12.59
CA GLU A 215 13.43 -16.02 12.01
C GLU A 215 12.05 -15.69 11.41
N LYS A 216 11.49 -16.61 10.62
CA LYS A 216 10.16 -16.45 10.05
C LYS A 216 9.07 -16.32 11.12
N ALA A 217 9.14 -17.14 12.17
CA ALA A 217 8.20 -17.08 13.28
C ALA A 217 8.29 -15.75 14.05
N GLU A 218 9.51 -15.24 14.28
CA GLU A 218 9.72 -13.95 14.93
C GLU A 218 9.20 -12.79 14.05
N ALA A 219 9.43 -12.83 12.74
CA ALA A 219 8.86 -11.86 11.81
C ALA A 219 7.32 -11.86 11.83
N GLU A 220 6.70 -13.04 11.91
CA GLU A 220 5.24 -13.16 12.03
C GLU A 220 4.71 -12.57 13.34
N VAL A 221 5.44 -12.71 14.46
CA VAL A 221 5.08 -12.08 15.74
C VAL A 221 5.05 -10.56 15.61
N ILE A 222 6.03 -9.96 14.93
CA ILE A 222 6.09 -8.52 14.70
C ILE A 222 4.93 -8.05 13.81
N LEU A 223 4.67 -8.77 12.71
CA LEU A 223 3.52 -8.49 11.84
C LEU A 223 2.20 -8.59 12.59
N ARG A 224 2.06 -9.57 13.50
CA ARG A 224 0.88 -9.75 14.35
C ARG A 224 0.68 -8.55 15.27
N GLN A 225 1.73 -8.10 15.94
CA GLN A 225 1.69 -6.93 16.82
C GLN A 225 1.25 -5.67 16.07
N LEU A 226 1.81 -5.42 14.89
CA LEU A 226 1.38 -4.27 14.06
C LEU A 226 -0.06 -4.41 13.58
N THR A 227 -0.46 -5.63 13.19
CA THR A 227 -1.84 -5.92 12.80
C THR A 227 -2.82 -5.63 13.93
N GLU A 228 -2.50 -6.00 15.16
CA GLU A 228 -3.32 -5.73 16.35
C GLU A 228 -3.43 -4.23 16.62
N GLN A 229 -2.35 -3.46 16.43
CA GLN A 229 -2.40 -2.00 16.55
C GLN A 229 -3.30 -1.37 15.48
N VAL A 230 -3.25 -1.85 14.23
CA VAL A 230 -4.18 -1.42 13.17
C VAL A 230 -5.62 -1.79 13.51
N ALA A 231 -5.86 -3.01 13.99
CA ALA A 231 -7.20 -3.47 14.38
C ALA A 231 -7.80 -2.62 15.52
N ALA A 232 -6.98 -2.19 16.48
CA ALA A 232 -7.41 -1.37 17.61
C ALA A 232 -7.93 0.02 17.21
N VAL A 233 -7.55 0.51 16.03
CA VAL A 233 -7.96 1.84 15.50
C VAL A 233 -8.73 1.73 14.18
N ALA A 234 -9.22 0.54 13.83
CA ALA A 234 -9.80 0.28 12.52
C ALA A 234 -11.04 1.15 12.23
N GLU A 235 -11.91 1.36 13.22
CA GLU A 235 -13.11 2.23 13.07
C GLU A 235 -12.71 3.68 12.71
N ASP A 236 -11.72 4.24 13.40
CA ASP A 236 -11.22 5.58 13.08
C ASP A 236 -10.57 5.64 11.69
N LEU A 237 -9.93 4.54 11.24
CA LEU A 237 -9.35 4.45 9.90
C LEU A 237 -10.43 4.34 8.81
N GLU A 238 -11.55 3.68 9.09
CA GLU A 238 -12.72 3.65 8.20
C GLU A 238 -13.35 5.04 8.05
N ASP A 239 -13.52 5.76 9.16
CA ASP A 239 -14.00 7.15 9.15
C ASP A 239 -13.03 8.07 8.39
N LEU A 240 -11.72 7.88 8.59
CA LEU A 240 -10.68 8.59 7.84
C LEU A 240 -10.81 8.32 6.34
N LEU A 241 -11.02 7.07 5.92
CA LEU A 241 -11.24 6.73 4.50
C LEU A 241 -12.50 7.40 3.94
N ALA A 242 -13.58 7.46 4.72
CA ALA A 242 -14.82 8.13 4.31
C ALA A 242 -14.59 9.64 4.13
N VAL A 243 -13.91 10.30 5.07
CA VAL A 243 -13.57 11.73 4.98
C VAL A 243 -12.69 12.02 3.76
N VAL A 244 -11.60 11.25 3.59
CA VAL A 244 -10.68 11.41 2.46
C VAL A 244 -11.40 11.19 1.13
N THR A 245 -12.28 10.21 1.04
CA THR A 245 -13.10 9.98 -0.15
C THR A 245 -14.06 11.15 -0.40
N GLY A 246 -14.67 11.71 0.65
CA GLY A 246 -15.51 12.91 0.54
C GLY A 246 -14.75 14.13 0.02
N LEU A 247 -13.51 14.33 0.50
CA LEU A 247 -12.61 15.38 0.01
C LEU A 247 -12.23 15.17 -1.46
N ASP A 248 -11.89 13.94 -1.85
CA ASP A 248 -11.54 13.60 -3.23
C ASP A 248 -12.72 13.86 -4.19
N LEU A 249 -13.93 13.48 -3.78
CA LEU A 249 -15.15 13.81 -4.54
C LEU A 249 -15.40 15.32 -4.62
N ALA A 250 -15.14 16.08 -3.56
CA ALA A 250 -15.27 17.53 -3.57
C ALA A 250 -14.24 18.18 -4.51
N SER A 251 -12.99 17.71 -4.50
CA SER A 251 -11.94 18.10 -5.45
C SER A 251 -12.28 17.75 -6.89
N ALA A 252 -12.82 16.56 -7.14
CA ALA A 252 -13.26 16.16 -8.47
C ALA A 252 -14.36 17.10 -9.00
N ARG A 253 -15.38 17.42 -8.18
CA ARG A 253 -16.44 18.37 -8.55
C ARG A 253 -15.89 19.78 -8.79
N ALA A 254 -14.98 20.25 -7.94
CA ALA A 254 -14.40 21.59 -8.04
C ALA A 254 -13.55 21.74 -9.31
N ARG A 255 -12.68 20.78 -9.59
CA ARG A 255 -11.83 20.77 -10.79
C ARG A 255 -12.64 20.60 -12.07
N TYR A 256 -13.69 19.78 -12.02
CA TYR A 256 -14.62 19.66 -13.14
C TYR A 256 -15.39 20.97 -13.38
N SER A 257 -15.77 21.68 -12.32
CA SER A 257 -16.37 23.02 -12.40
C SER A 257 -15.42 24.04 -13.03
N LEU A 258 -14.14 24.07 -12.62
CA LEU A 258 -13.10 24.91 -13.24
C LEU A 258 -12.94 24.59 -14.72
N TRP A 259 -12.84 23.31 -15.06
CA TRP A 259 -12.70 22.86 -16.44
C TRP A 259 -13.93 23.17 -17.30
N LEU A 260 -15.14 23.18 -16.73
CA LEU A 260 -16.37 23.57 -17.43
C LEU A 260 -16.60 25.08 -17.49
N GLU A 261 -15.87 25.87 -16.70
CA GLU A 261 -16.24 27.27 -16.38
C GLU A 261 -17.67 27.36 -15.81
N ALA A 262 -18.05 26.38 -14.99
CA ALA A 262 -19.38 26.28 -14.40
C ALA A 262 -19.56 27.25 -13.22
N ASN A 263 -20.81 27.63 -12.96
CA ASN A 263 -21.19 28.51 -11.87
C ASN A 263 -21.96 27.73 -10.79
N PRO A 264 -21.76 28.04 -9.50
CA PRO A 264 -22.55 27.42 -8.44
C PRO A 264 -24.03 27.83 -8.55
N PRO A 265 -24.98 26.89 -8.48
CA PRO A 265 -26.40 27.23 -8.55
C PRO A 265 -26.87 27.97 -7.29
N ARG A 266 -27.92 28.77 -7.44
CA ARG A 266 -28.74 29.29 -6.33
C ARG A 266 -30.00 28.44 -6.25
N PHE A 267 -30.29 27.89 -5.07
CA PHE A 267 -31.54 27.17 -4.82
C PHE A 267 -32.70 28.17 -4.79
N THR A 268 -33.81 27.80 -5.41
CA THR A 268 -35.05 28.57 -5.45
C THR A 268 -36.10 27.91 -4.57
N THR A 269 -37.07 28.68 -4.10
CA THR A 269 -38.26 28.13 -3.42
C THR A 269 -39.24 27.55 -4.44
N ALA A 270 -40.23 26.78 -3.99
CA ALA A 270 -41.22 26.15 -4.87
C ALA A 270 -42.04 27.16 -5.69
N ASP A 271 -42.18 28.40 -5.20
CA ASP A 271 -42.94 29.47 -5.84
C ASP A 271 -42.09 30.34 -6.79
N GLU A 272 -40.77 30.06 -6.89
CA GLU A 272 -39.84 30.76 -7.75
C GLU A 272 -39.57 29.98 -9.05
N ALA A 273 -39.68 30.65 -10.20
CA ALA A 273 -39.34 30.06 -11.49
C ALA A 273 -37.85 29.70 -11.58
N ILE A 274 -37.54 28.50 -12.08
CA ILE A 274 -36.18 28.05 -12.33
C ILE A 274 -35.67 28.75 -13.58
N THR A 275 -34.56 29.48 -13.46
CA THR A 275 -33.92 30.18 -14.58
C THR A 275 -32.49 29.69 -14.78
N LEU A 276 -32.20 29.16 -15.97
CA LEU A 276 -30.86 28.77 -16.39
C LEU A 276 -30.41 29.70 -17.51
N ARG A 277 -29.37 30.50 -17.26
CA ARG A 277 -28.82 31.46 -18.22
C ARG A 277 -27.54 30.90 -18.83
N HIS A 278 -27.36 31.09 -20.14
CA HIS A 278 -26.21 30.58 -20.90
C HIS A 278 -25.90 29.10 -20.64
N LEU A 279 -26.93 28.27 -20.47
CA LEU A 279 -26.82 26.85 -20.22
C LEU A 279 -26.12 26.17 -21.39
N ARG A 280 -25.10 25.36 -21.07
CA ARG A 280 -24.39 24.51 -22.02
C ARG A 280 -24.53 23.06 -21.58
N HIS A 281 -24.69 22.14 -22.54
CA HIS A 281 -24.72 20.72 -22.23
C HIS A 281 -23.31 20.21 -21.91
N PRO A 282 -23.03 19.67 -20.69
CA PRO A 282 -21.67 19.33 -20.28
C PRO A 282 -20.95 18.35 -21.22
N LEU A 283 -21.67 17.35 -21.76
CA LEU A 283 -21.08 16.40 -22.72
C LEU A 283 -20.68 17.08 -24.05
N LEU A 284 -21.46 18.04 -24.54
CA LEU A 284 -21.10 18.74 -25.77
C LEU A 284 -19.88 19.64 -25.55
N VAL A 285 -19.77 20.26 -24.36
CA VAL A 285 -18.57 21.03 -23.99
C VAL A 285 -17.33 20.13 -23.97
N TRP A 286 -17.49 18.89 -23.53
CA TRP A 286 -16.43 17.89 -23.58
C TRP A 286 -16.04 17.52 -25.00
N GLN A 287 -17.00 17.24 -25.88
CA GLN A 287 -16.73 16.96 -27.30
C GLN A 287 -16.03 18.14 -28.00
N GLN A 288 -16.50 19.37 -27.76
CA GLN A 288 -15.87 20.58 -28.31
C GLN A 288 -14.40 20.69 -27.88
N ARG A 289 -14.11 20.54 -26.58
CA ARG A 289 -12.77 20.75 -26.02
C ARG A 289 -11.80 19.60 -26.27
N HIS A 290 -12.26 18.35 -26.17
CA HIS A 290 -11.40 17.16 -26.27
C HIS A 290 -11.39 16.53 -27.67
N GLU A 291 -12.52 16.53 -28.36
CA GLU A 291 -12.66 15.89 -29.69
C GLU A 291 -12.58 16.89 -30.84
N GLN A 292 -12.34 18.18 -30.54
CA GLN A 292 -12.39 19.27 -31.52
C GLN A 292 -13.75 19.36 -32.23
N GLY A 293 -14.82 19.00 -31.50
CA GLY A 293 -16.19 19.12 -31.96
C GLY A 293 -16.63 20.57 -32.20
N PRO A 294 -17.83 20.76 -32.77
CA PRO A 294 -18.36 22.10 -33.05
C PRO A 294 -18.54 22.93 -31.77
N GLU A 295 -18.56 24.26 -31.93
CA GLU A 295 -18.80 25.18 -30.83
C GLU A 295 -20.18 24.95 -30.19
N VAL A 296 -20.20 24.83 -28.86
CA VAL A 296 -21.43 24.66 -28.10
C VAL A 296 -22.13 26.00 -27.93
N VAL A 297 -23.27 26.14 -28.62
CA VAL A 297 -24.13 27.32 -28.50
C VAL A 297 -24.90 27.26 -27.17
N PRO A 298 -24.78 28.28 -26.29
CA PRO A 298 -25.50 28.30 -25.03
C PRO A 298 -26.98 28.67 -25.21
N ILE A 299 -27.86 28.12 -24.37
CA ILE A 299 -29.30 28.39 -24.37
C ILE A 299 -29.78 28.99 -23.05
N ASN A 300 -30.91 29.71 -23.06
CA ASN A 300 -31.58 30.16 -21.85
C ASN A 300 -32.84 29.32 -21.64
N VAL A 301 -33.05 28.85 -20.41
CA VAL A 301 -34.22 28.04 -20.03
C VAL A 301 -34.94 28.72 -18.86
N LEU A 302 -36.26 28.86 -18.97
CA LEU A 302 -37.14 29.33 -17.90
C LEU A 302 -38.20 28.25 -17.67
N MET A 303 -38.33 27.79 -16.43
CA MET A 303 -39.36 26.83 -16.01
C MET A 303 -40.18 27.48 -14.91
N SER A 304 -41.47 27.68 -15.19
CA SER A 304 -42.47 28.25 -14.27
C SER A 304 -43.28 27.18 -13.59
#